data_AF-A0A0C1K311-F1
#
_entry.id   AF-A0A0C1K311-F1
#
_cell.length_a   1.000
_cell.length_b   1.000
_cell.length_c   1.000
_cell.angle_alpha   90.00
_cell.angle_beta   90.00
_cell.angle_gamma   90.00
#
_symmetry.space_group_name_H-M   'P 1'
#
loop_
_entity.id
_entity.type
_entity.pdbx_description
1 polymer ?
#
loop_
_entity_poly.entity_id
_entity_poly.type
_entity_poly.pdbx_seq_one_letter_code
_entity_poly.pdbx_strand_id
1 'polypeptide(L)'
;MSSPSAQSSADGLGYRERNSLTEPYIPLDPDLQTKSGPNTAQAVASQIHLEKYAQMVVQSVIHQYNGQPVPPATLNPQSLVSSLRSLYLSQKNLSIFRIKAEQGWEFKVPLEEIYVRLGIIESKERRLRDQVLNKHSDYIQDDRIPTFKTIPKPIKNIEIEKLFEHENLEKKDKKRIYIQGAAGIGKSTLCHYIVYRWAKEELWQGIFSYLFWIPLRNLTLRKYPDDKEYTPADLIAREYADKIDSRVIEVYIKDAAFLEKTLLVLDGYDELSAEAQGNTSLARAFNKLKELFPHILITSRPGSCSFDRSCELELLGFDKEGVERYIDNFFKQVQAEEKNKNFTNYYKGLPKFQVLREFPLI
;
A
#
# COMPACT_ATOMS: atom_id res chain seq x y z
N MET A 1 -58.59 -65.21 -20.37
CA MET A 1 -58.27 -65.76 -21.70
C MET A 1 -57.75 -64.61 -22.54
N SER A 2 -56.53 -64.54 -23.04
CA SER A 2 -55.34 -65.39 -23.01
C SER A 2 -54.17 -64.48 -23.44
N SER A 3 -52.99 -64.63 -22.85
CA SER A 3 -51.73 -64.17 -23.47
C SER A 3 -51.41 -65.05 -24.70
N PRO A 4 -50.49 -64.66 -25.62
CA PRO A 4 -49.06 -64.91 -25.37
C PRO A 4 -48.01 -63.96 -26.03
N SER A 5 -46.86 -63.84 -25.36
CA SER A 5 -45.43 -63.82 -25.79
C SER A 5 -44.90 -63.23 -27.13
N ALA A 6 -43.93 -62.29 -26.96
CA ALA A 6 -42.48 -62.33 -27.29
C ALA A 6 -41.88 -62.12 -28.72
N GLN A 7 -40.86 -61.21 -28.73
CA GLN A 7 -39.67 -61.02 -29.60
C GLN A 7 -39.90 -60.46 -31.04
N SER A 8 -39.12 -59.54 -31.64
CA SER A 8 -37.69 -59.18 -31.53
C SER A 8 -37.35 -57.77 -32.10
N SER A 9 -36.23 -57.18 -31.62
CA SER A 9 -35.21 -56.27 -32.23
C SER A 9 -35.36 -55.81 -33.70
N ALA A 10 -34.88 -54.66 -34.19
CA ALA A 10 -33.95 -53.60 -33.73
C ALA A 10 -34.25 -52.30 -34.52
N ASP A 11 -33.69 -51.17 -34.05
CA ASP A 11 -33.42 -49.87 -34.70
C ASP A 11 -33.71 -48.78 -33.64
N GLY A 12 -32.74 -48.11 -33.02
CA GLY A 12 -31.57 -47.46 -33.59
C GLY A 12 -31.87 -45.97 -33.70
N LEU A 13 -31.38 -45.17 -32.75
CA LEU A 13 -30.90 -43.77 -32.88
C LEU A 13 -30.84 -43.02 -31.53
N GLY A 14 -29.62 -42.92 -30.99
CA GLY A 14 -29.00 -41.65 -30.56
C GLY A 14 -29.50 -40.94 -29.29
N TYR A 15 -29.04 -41.38 -28.11
CA TYR A 15 -28.96 -40.50 -26.93
C TYR A 15 -27.55 -39.90 -26.80
N ARG A 16 -27.52 -38.56 -26.76
CA ARG A 16 -26.35 -37.69 -26.53
C ARG A 16 -25.56 -38.10 -25.28
N GLU A 17 -24.27 -38.39 -25.46
CA GLU A 17 -23.27 -38.38 -24.40
C GLU A 17 -23.14 -36.95 -23.81
N ARG A 18 -23.28 -36.83 -22.49
CA ARG A 18 -22.78 -35.66 -21.74
C ARG A 18 -21.33 -35.97 -21.37
N ASN A 19 -20.39 -35.30 -22.04
CA ASN A 19 -19.00 -35.26 -21.59
C ASN A 19 -18.93 -34.50 -20.25
N SER A 20 -18.75 -35.25 -19.17
CA SER A 20 -18.27 -34.74 -17.89
C SER A 20 -16.75 -34.51 -17.99
N LEU A 21 -16.35 -33.24 -18.11
CA LEU A 21 -14.96 -32.84 -17.94
C LEU A 21 -14.62 -32.87 -16.44
N THR A 22 -14.06 -33.98 -15.98
CA THR A 22 -13.37 -34.05 -14.70
C THR A 22 -12.00 -33.39 -14.85
N GLU A 23 -11.73 -32.33 -14.06
CA GLU A 23 -10.40 -31.74 -13.94
C GLU A 23 -9.36 -32.78 -13.45
N PRO A 24 -8.13 -32.77 -13.96
CA PRO A 24 -7.09 -33.70 -13.50
C PRO A 24 -6.62 -33.34 -12.09
N TYR A 25 -6.78 -34.29 -11.17
CA TYR A 25 -6.22 -34.27 -9.83
C TYR A 25 -4.69 -34.34 -9.88
N ILE A 26 -4.02 -33.26 -9.48
CA ILE A 26 -2.57 -33.22 -9.25
C ILE A 26 -2.35 -33.52 -7.77
N PRO A 27 -1.68 -34.64 -7.40
CA PRO A 27 -1.39 -34.93 -5.99
C PRO A 27 -0.38 -33.92 -5.46
N LEU A 28 -0.71 -33.24 -4.35
CA LEU A 28 0.26 -32.46 -3.57
C LEU A 28 1.16 -33.43 -2.79
N ASP A 29 2.47 -33.16 -2.84
CA ASP A 29 3.52 -33.90 -2.15
C ASP A 29 3.27 -33.92 -0.62
N PRO A 30 3.12 -35.11 0.02
CA PRO A 30 2.78 -35.22 1.45
C PRO A 30 3.83 -34.64 2.40
N ASP A 31 5.07 -34.40 1.95
CA ASP A 31 6.18 -33.99 2.81
C ASP A 31 6.22 -32.47 3.11
N LEU A 32 5.28 -31.67 2.59
CA LEU A 32 5.16 -30.24 2.94
C LEU A 32 4.35 -29.96 4.23
N GLN A 33 3.76 -30.96 4.87
CA GLN A 33 2.87 -30.73 6.03
C GLN A 33 3.55 -30.65 7.40
N THR A 34 4.87 -30.79 7.49
CA THR A 34 5.55 -30.71 8.79
C THR A 34 6.61 -29.62 8.82
N LYS A 35 6.14 -28.35 8.90
CA LYS A 35 6.78 -27.11 9.40
C LYS A 35 6.40 -25.89 8.55
N SER A 36 5.12 -25.51 8.50
CA SER A 36 4.69 -24.31 7.76
C SER A 36 3.98 -23.33 8.69
N GLY A 37 4.62 -22.21 9.00
CA GLY A 37 3.96 -21.07 9.63
C GLY A 37 2.97 -20.38 8.68
N PRO A 38 2.15 -19.43 9.16
CA PRO A 38 1.18 -18.70 8.33
C PRO A 38 1.79 -18.02 7.09
N ASN A 39 3.07 -17.63 7.16
CA ASN A 39 3.82 -17.06 6.04
C ASN A 39 4.01 -18.02 4.86
N THR A 40 4.13 -19.34 5.10
CA THR A 40 4.39 -20.33 4.05
C THR A 40 3.12 -20.59 3.22
N ALA A 41 1.96 -20.70 3.87
CA ALA A 41 0.68 -20.90 3.20
C ALA A 41 0.29 -19.67 2.35
N GLN A 42 0.56 -18.47 2.87
CA GLN A 42 0.34 -17.21 2.16
C GLN A 42 1.26 -17.07 0.93
N ALA A 43 2.55 -17.41 1.05
CA ALA A 43 3.48 -17.40 -0.07
C ALA A 43 3.05 -18.37 -1.19
N VAL A 44 2.63 -19.59 -0.83
CA VAL A 44 2.12 -20.59 -1.78
C VAL A 44 0.85 -20.09 -2.49
N ALA A 45 -0.07 -19.45 -1.77
CA ALA A 45 -1.29 -18.88 -2.36
C ALA A 45 -0.99 -17.75 -3.37
N SER A 46 -0.01 -16.87 -3.06
CA SER A 46 0.48 -15.87 -4.02
C SER A 46 1.06 -16.52 -5.28
N GLN A 47 1.86 -17.57 -5.11
CA GLN A 47 2.54 -18.22 -6.24
C GLN A 47 1.56 -18.95 -7.15
N ILE A 48 0.61 -19.71 -6.60
CA ILE A 48 -0.45 -20.37 -7.36
C ILE A 48 -1.27 -19.35 -8.17
N HIS A 49 -1.55 -18.18 -7.58
CA HIS A 49 -2.28 -17.13 -8.26
C HIS A 49 -1.49 -16.55 -9.45
N LEU A 50 -0.20 -16.24 -9.25
CA LEU A 50 0.67 -15.75 -10.31
C LEU A 50 0.79 -16.75 -11.46
N GLU A 51 0.86 -18.05 -11.17
CA GLU A 51 0.90 -19.13 -12.16
C GLU A 51 -0.43 -19.26 -12.92
N LYS A 52 -1.58 -19.21 -12.23
CA LYS A 52 -2.91 -19.21 -12.87
C LYS A 52 -3.09 -18.00 -13.79
N TYR A 53 -2.69 -16.81 -13.35
CA TYR A 53 -2.76 -15.61 -14.17
C TYR A 53 -1.84 -15.69 -15.40
N ALA A 54 -0.60 -16.16 -15.22
CA ALA A 54 0.32 -16.35 -16.34
C ALA A 54 -0.25 -17.31 -17.40
N GLN A 55 -0.95 -18.37 -16.97
CA GLN A 55 -1.66 -19.29 -17.89
C GLN A 55 -2.84 -18.61 -18.59
N MET A 56 -3.63 -17.77 -17.91
CA MET A 56 -4.72 -17.00 -18.54
C MET A 56 -4.20 -16.03 -19.59
N VAL A 57 -3.18 -15.23 -19.26
CA VAL A 57 -2.56 -14.27 -20.20
C VAL A 57 -1.98 -14.96 -21.43
N VAL A 58 -1.38 -16.15 -21.26
CA VAL A 58 -0.84 -16.95 -22.37
C VAL A 58 -1.96 -17.51 -23.25
N GLN A 59 -3.11 -17.87 -22.69
CA GLN A 59 -4.25 -18.40 -23.45
C GLN A 59 -5.08 -17.31 -24.15
N SER A 60 -5.04 -16.06 -23.67
CA SER A 60 -5.80 -14.94 -24.23
C SER A 60 -4.95 -14.02 -25.13
N VAL A 61 -4.68 -14.42 -26.38
CA VAL A 61 -4.52 -13.50 -27.55
C VAL A 61 -3.29 -12.54 -27.56
N ILE A 62 -2.82 -12.21 -28.76
CA ILE A 62 -1.95 -11.05 -29.02
C ILE A 62 -2.68 -9.79 -28.53
N HIS A 63 -2.27 -9.25 -27.38
CA HIS A 63 -2.91 -8.08 -26.80
C HIS A 63 -2.58 -6.85 -27.65
N GLN A 64 -3.53 -6.42 -28.48
CA GLN A 64 -3.46 -5.16 -29.20
C GLN A 64 -4.04 -4.06 -28.32
N TYR A 65 -3.21 -3.06 -27.99
CA TYR A 65 -3.66 -1.81 -27.39
C TYR A 65 -3.55 -0.69 -28.45
N ASN A 66 -4.67 -0.06 -28.81
CA ASN A 66 -4.76 0.89 -29.95
C ASN A 66 -4.18 0.33 -31.26
N GLY A 67 -4.37 -0.97 -31.53
CA GLY A 67 -3.84 -1.64 -32.72
C GLY A 67 -2.33 -1.93 -32.70
N GLN A 68 -1.62 -1.58 -31.62
CA GLN A 68 -0.21 -1.90 -31.42
C GLN A 68 -0.05 -3.15 -30.54
N PRO A 69 0.78 -4.13 -30.93
CA PRO A 69 1.03 -5.32 -30.13
C PRO A 69 1.83 -5.00 -28.86
N VAL A 70 1.36 -5.44 -27.70
CA VAL A 70 2.15 -5.45 -26.46
C VAL A 70 2.95 -6.76 -26.43
N PRO A 71 4.29 -6.73 -26.28
CA PRO A 71 5.09 -7.95 -26.24
C PRO A 71 4.63 -8.89 -25.10
N PRO A 72 4.43 -10.20 -25.34
CA PRO A 72 3.96 -11.13 -24.30
C PRO A 72 4.86 -11.17 -23.05
N ALA A 73 6.16 -10.97 -23.22
CA ALA A 73 7.13 -10.95 -22.12
C ALA A 73 6.89 -9.79 -21.13
N THR A 74 6.34 -8.66 -21.58
CA THR A 74 6.03 -7.51 -20.71
C THR A 74 4.72 -7.70 -19.92
N LEU A 75 3.93 -8.73 -20.26
CA LEU A 75 2.72 -9.13 -19.55
C LEU A 75 2.97 -10.22 -18.50
N ASN A 76 4.21 -10.62 -18.24
CA ASN A 76 4.53 -11.61 -17.22
C ASN A 76 4.34 -11.02 -15.80
N PRO A 77 3.45 -11.59 -14.97
CA PRO A 77 3.23 -11.19 -13.58
C PRO A 77 4.49 -11.11 -12.74
N GLN A 78 5.34 -12.12 -12.85
CA GLN A 78 6.57 -12.20 -12.06
C GLN A 78 7.55 -11.10 -12.46
N SER A 79 7.57 -10.72 -13.74
CA SER A 79 8.38 -9.60 -14.20
C SER A 79 7.88 -8.29 -13.61
N LEU A 80 6.56 -8.05 -13.58
CA LEU A 80 5.98 -6.85 -12.97
C LEU A 80 6.28 -6.77 -11.47
N VAL A 81 6.07 -7.88 -10.74
CA VAL A 81 6.40 -7.97 -9.30
C VAL A 81 7.88 -7.70 -9.07
N SER A 82 8.77 -8.33 -9.84
CA SER A 82 10.22 -8.15 -9.71
C SER A 82 10.63 -6.69 -9.98
N SER A 83 10.04 -6.05 -10.99
CA SER A 83 10.28 -4.63 -11.29
C SER A 83 9.82 -3.71 -10.17
N LEU A 84 8.63 -3.94 -9.61
CA LEU A 84 8.11 -3.17 -8.46
C LEU A 84 9.01 -3.33 -7.24
N ARG A 85 9.35 -4.57 -6.90
CA ARG A 85 10.22 -4.85 -5.75
C ARG A 85 11.60 -4.25 -5.93
N SER A 86 12.22 -4.44 -7.10
CA SER A 86 13.53 -3.85 -7.40
C SER A 86 13.50 -2.32 -7.29
N LEU A 87 12.41 -1.67 -7.72
CA LEU A 87 12.26 -0.23 -7.59
C LEU A 87 12.22 0.20 -6.11
N TYR A 88 11.35 -0.39 -5.30
CA TYR A 88 11.21 0.02 -3.91
C TYR A 88 12.46 -0.32 -3.07
N LEU A 89 13.13 -1.44 -3.34
CA LEU A 89 14.42 -1.77 -2.72
C LEU A 89 15.53 -0.81 -3.13
N SER A 90 15.48 -0.26 -4.36
CA SER A 90 16.43 0.80 -4.78
C SER A 90 16.20 2.13 -4.03
N GLN A 91 14.99 2.35 -3.52
CA GLN A 91 14.59 3.51 -2.71
C GLN A 91 14.75 3.25 -1.20
N LYS A 92 15.75 2.45 -0.80
CA LYS A 92 16.02 2.09 0.60
C LYS A 92 16.46 3.25 1.51
N ASN A 93 16.72 4.42 0.94
CA ASN A 93 17.20 5.57 1.69
C ASN A 93 16.12 6.66 1.76
N LEU A 94 16.03 7.29 2.93
CA LEU A 94 15.24 8.49 3.16
C LEU A 94 16.15 9.71 3.11
N SER A 95 15.78 10.70 2.31
CA SER A 95 16.44 12.00 2.29
C SER A 95 15.88 12.87 3.42
N ILE A 96 16.69 13.14 4.45
CA ILE A 96 16.24 13.89 5.64
C ILE A 96 16.55 15.38 5.51
N PHE A 97 17.69 15.73 4.90
CA PHE A 97 18.08 17.13 4.70
C PHE A 97 18.44 17.39 3.25
N ARG A 98 17.90 18.47 2.70
CA ARG A 98 18.31 19.03 1.41
C ARG A 98 18.67 20.49 1.60
N ILE A 99 19.97 20.80 1.66
CA ILE A 99 20.43 22.19 1.71
C ILE A 99 20.62 22.67 0.27
N LYS A 100 19.84 23.68 -0.14
CA LYS A 100 20.05 24.40 -1.39
C LYS A 100 21.25 25.34 -1.25
N ALA A 101 22.45 24.78 -1.18
CA ALA A 101 23.67 25.50 -1.56
C ALA A 101 24.03 25.13 -3.01
N GLU A 102 24.98 25.83 -3.62
CA GLU A 102 25.38 25.72 -5.03
C GLU A 102 25.76 24.31 -5.52
N GLN A 103 25.91 23.33 -4.61
CA GLN A 103 26.15 21.91 -4.91
C GLN A 103 25.08 20.95 -4.38
N GLY A 104 23.95 21.43 -3.85
CA GLY A 104 22.79 20.63 -3.44
C GLY A 104 23.14 19.42 -2.58
N TRP A 105 23.52 19.64 -1.32
CA TRP A 105 23.84 18.53 -0.42
C TRP A 105 22.56 17.84 0.09
N GLU A 106 22.53 16.51 0.00
CA GLU A 106 21.39 15.66 0.38
C GLU A 106 21.85 14.60 1.40
N PHE A 107 21.36 14.68 2.63
CA PHE A 107 21.63 13.69 3.68
C PHE A 107 20.69 12.50 3.53
N LYS A 108 21.24 11.36 3.11
CA LYS A 108 20.48 10.14 2.88
C LYS A 108 20.81 9.12 3.95
N VAL A 109 19.78 8.63 4.62
CA VAL A 109 19.93 7.56 5.61
C VAL A 109 19.15 6.33 5.21
N PRO A 110 19.63 5.11 5.53
CA PRO A 110 18.84 3.91 5.32
C PRO A 110 17.52 3.97 6.10
N LEU A 111 16.42 3.66 5.41
CA LEU A 111 15.07 3.73 5.95
C LEU A 111 14.90 2.81 7.17
N GLU A 112 15.49 1.61 7.15
CA GLU A 112 15.46 0.67 8.28
C GLU A 112 16.18 1.20 9.52
N GLU A 113 17.21 2.02 9.32
CA GLU A 113 18.03 2.52 10.42
C GLU A 113 17.40 3.74 11.07
N ILE A 114 16.67 4.56 10.31
CA ILE A 114 16.03 5.77 10.84
C ILE A 114 14.56 5.58 11.21
N TYR A 115 13.85 4.63 10.59
CA TYR A 115 12.43 4.48 10.81
C TYR A 115 12.15 4.07 12.25
N VAL A 116 11.43 4.94 12.97
CA VAL A 116 10.91 4.63 14.29
C VAL A 116 9.40 4.39 14.16
N ARG A 117 8.93 3.31 14.79
CA ARG A 117 7.52 2.94 14.78
C ARG A 117 6.67 4.08 15.34
N LEU A 118 5.71 4.51 14.54
CA LEU A 118 4.68 5.47 14.93
C LEU A 118 3.48 4.73 15.54
N GLY A 119 2.75 5.40 16.42
CA GLY A 119 1.51 4.86 16.97
C GLY A 119 0.42 4.92 15.91
N ILE A 120 -0.32 3.83 15.68
CA ILE A 120 -1.49 3.80 14.81
C ILE A 120 -2.67 3.35 15.64
N ILE A 121 -3.72 4.15 15.71
CA ILE A 121 -4.88 3.88 16.56
C ILE A 121 -6.17 4.12 15.77
N GLU A 122 -7.31 3.65 16.27
CA GLU A 122 -8.58 4.02 15.67
C GLU A 122 -8.91 5.50 15.92
N SER A 123 -9.38 6.23 14.90
CA SER A 123 -9.67 7.66 15.09
C SER A 123 -10.84 7.92 16.05
N LYS A 124 -11.77 6.97 16.22
CA LYS A 124 -12.85 7.09 17.21
C LYS A 124 -12.29 7.07 18.64
N GLU A 125 -11.30 6.22 18.90
CA GLU A 125 -10.63 6.15 20.20
C GLU A 125 -9.92 7.47 20.54
N ARG A 126 -9.25 8.09 19.56
CA ARG A 126 -8.66 9.43 19.72
C ARG A 126 -9.72 10.47 20.10
N ARG A 127 -10.82 10.56 19.35
CA ARG A 127 -11.90 11.54 19.63
C ARG A 127 -12.48 11.36 21.02
N LEU A 128 -12.69 10.12 21.47
CA LEU A 128 -13.17 9.84 22.82
C LEU A 128 -12.16 10.31 23.88
N ARG A 129 -10.86 10.07 23.66
CA ARG A 129 -9.81 10.56 24.55
C ARG A 129 -9.80 12.09 24.64
N ASP A 130 -9.84 12.78 23.50
CA ASP A 130 -9.81 14.25 23.46
C ASP A 130 -11.05 14.85 24.14
N GLN A 131 -12.22 14.25 23.96
CA GLN A 131 -13.45 14.65 24.67
C GLN A 131 -13.35 14.44 26.18
N VAL A 132 -12.79 13.32 26.63
CA VAL A 132 -12.59 13.05 28.07
C VAL A 132 -11.60 14.04 28.67
N LEU A 133 -10.48 14.30 27.99
CA LEU A 133 -9.47 15.26 28.44
C LEU A 133 -10.03 16.69 28.50
N ASN A 134 -10.76 17.14 27.48
CA ASN A 134 -11.38 18.47 27.44
C ASN A 134 -12.48 18.63 28.49
N LYS A 135 -13.30 17.59 28.71
CA LYS A 135 -14.27 17.61 29.81
C LYS A 135 -13.57 17.71 31.15
N HIS A 136 -12.45 16.99 31.34
CA HIS A 136 -11.71 17.09 32.59
C HIS A 136 -11.01 18.44 32.77
N SER A 137 -10.61 19.16 31.72
CA SER A 137 -10.01 20.50 31.86
C SER A 137 -10.97 21.56 32.38
N ASP A 138 -12.28 21.42 32.11
CA ASP A 138 -13.30 22.38 32.58
C ASP A 138 -13.64 22.22 34.08
N TYR A 139 -13.21 21.12 34.73
CA TYR A 139 -13.50 20.82 36.14
C TYR A 139 -12.28 20.93 37.09
N ILE A 140 -11.11 21.39 36.63
CA ILE A 140 -9.91 21.49 37.49
C ILE A 140 -9.89 22.83 38.26
N GLN A 141 -10.59 22.85 39.39
CA GLN A 141 -10.18 23.62 40.59
C GLN A 141 -9.69 22.69 41.73
N ASP A 142 -9.59 21.37 41.52
CA ASP A 142 -9.14 20.41 42.53
C ASP A 142 -7.87 19.69 42.01
N ASP A 143 -6.78 19.76 42.79
CA ASP A 143 -5.40 19.28 42.51
C ASP A 143 -5.25 17.75 42.33
N ARG A 144 -6.33 17.04 42.04
CA ARG A 144 -6.29 15.61 41.74
C ARG A 144 -6.19 15.40 40.25
N ILE A 145 -4.93 15.40 39.78
CA ILE A 145 -4.49 14.88 38.48
C ILE A 145 -5.35 13.66 38.11
N PRO A 146 -6.04 13.65 36.95
CA PRO A 146 -6.79 12.48 36.51
C PRO A 146 -5.81 11.32 36.40
N THR A 147 -5.87 10.40 37.35
CA THR A 147 -5.04 9.21 37.35
C THR A 147 -5.49 8.35 36.17
N PHE A 148 -4.57 7.65 35.51
CA PHE A 148 -4.76 6.73 34.38
C PHE A 148 -6.01 5.81 34.39
N LYS A 149 -6.70 5.69 35.53
CA LYS A 149 -7.93 4.91 35.77
C LYS A 149 -9.21 5.50 35.16
N THR A 150 -9.27 6.80 34.83
CA THR A 150 -10.47 7.41 34.20
C THR A 150 -10.44 7.44 32.67
N ILE A 151 -9.33 6.99 32.05
CA ILE A 151 -9.22 6.88 30.59
C ILE A 151 -9.92 5.58 30.15
N PRO A 152 -10.97 5.64 29.32
CA PRO A 152 -11.70 4.45 28.92
C PRO A 152 -10.83 3.62 27.95
N LYS A 153 -10.28 2.51 28.46
CA LYS A 153 -9.47 1.47 27.80
C LYS A 153 -8.04 1.88 27.37
N PRO A 154 -7.06 0.95 27.48
CA PRO A 154 -5.77 1.14 26.83
C PRO A 154 -5.99 1.19 25.32
N ILE A 155 -5.59 2.30 24.71
CA ILE A 155 -5.67 2.51 23.27
C ILE A 155 -4.82 1.43 22.60
N LYS A 156 -5.44 0.63 21.73
CA LYS A 156 -4.76 -0.49 21.10
C LYS A 156 -3.94 0.05 19.94
N ASN A 157 -2.62 0.09 20.12
CA ASN A 157 -1.71 0.39 19.02
C ASN A 157 -1.80 -0.74 17.97
N ILE A 158 -2.02 -0.37 16.72
CA ILE A 158 -2.15 -1.28 15.59
C ILE A 158 -0.79 -1.36 14.90
N GLU A 159 -0.26 -2.58 14.79
CA GLU A 159 0.97 -2.83 14.05
C GLU A 159 0.70 -2.78 12.54
N ILE A 160 1.67 -2.31 11.76
CA ILE A 160 1.55 -2.18 10.30
C ILE A 160 1.18 -3.52 9.66
N GLU A 161 1.80 -4.59 10.14
CA GLU A 161 1.57 -5.97 9.72
C GLU A 161 0.09 -6.35 9.82
N LYS A 162 -0.59 -5.87 10.87
CA LYS A 162 -1.98 -6.21 11.22
C LYS A 162 -3.02 -5.25 10.65
N LEU A 163 -2.61 -4.25 9.85
CA LEU A 163 -3.55 -3.26 9.28
C LEU A 163 -4.70 -3.90 8.50
N PHE A 164 -4.43 -4.96 7.72
CA PHE A 164 -5.45 -5.66 6.91
C PHE A 164 -6.12 -6.83 7.61
N GLU A 165 -5.78 -7.08 8.88
CA GLU A 165 -6.44 -8.03 9.80
C GLU A 165 -7.42 -7.31 10.74
N HIS A 166 -7.57 -6.00 10.58
CA HIS A 166 -8.44 -5.18 11.42
C HIS A 166 -9.91 -5.62 11.30
N GLU A 167 -10.64 -5.68 12.42
CA GLU A 167 -12.04 -6.14 12.49
C GLU A 167 -12.99 -5.40 11.52
N ASN A 168 -12.83 -4.09 11.38
CA ASN A 168 -13.55 -3.26 10.40
C ASN A 168 -13.37 -3.70 8.93
N LEU A 169 -12.39 -4.57 8.63
CA LEU A 169 -12.09 -5.11 7.29
C LEU A 169 -12.46 -6.59 7.13
N GLU A 170 -12.72 -7.33 8.21
CA GLU A 170 -12.84 -8.80 8.23
C GLU A 170 -13.98 -9.33 7.32
N LYS A 171 -14.98 -8.49 7.04
CA LYS A 171 -16.15 -8.82 6.20
C LYS A 171 -16.34 -7.88 5.01
N LYS A 172 -15.27 -7.22 4.58
CA LYS A 172 -15.33 -6.23 3.50
C LYS A 172 -14.61 -6.74 2.27
N ASP A 173 -15.36 -6.85 1.17
CA ASP A 173 -14.80 -7.16 -0.15
C ASP A 173 -13.81 -6.07 -0.60
N LYS A 174 -14.12 -4.81 -0.28
CA LYS A 174 -13.23 -3.66 -0.49
C LYS A 174 -12.53 -3.29 0.81
N LYS A 175 -11.22 -3.49 0.88
CA LYS A 175 -10.42 -3.13 2.08
C LYS A 175 -9.83 -1.73 1.93
N ARG A 176 -10.57 -0.74 2.42
CA ARG A 176 -10.23 0.69 2.26
C ARG A 176 -9.83 1.30 3.59
N ILE A 177 -8.54 1.53 3.79
CA ILE A 177 -7.96 2.11 5.00
C ILE A 177 -7.65 3.58 4.75
N TYR A 178 -8.15 4.44 5.62
CA TYR A 178 -7.78 5.84 5.67
C TYR A 178 -6.95 6.11 6.92
N ILE A 179 -5.74 6.63 6.75
CA ILE A 179 -4.84 7.00 7.84
C ILE A 179 -4.70 8.52 7.87
N GLN A 180 -5.26 9.15 8.89
CA GLN A 180 -5.11 10.59 9.10
C GLN A 180 -4.01 10.93 10.09
N GLY A 181 -3.50 12.16 10.02
CA GLY A 181 -2.56 12.66 11.02
C GLY A 181 -2.09 14.07 10.73
N ALA A 182 -1.58 14.75 11.75
CA ALA A 182 -1.08 16.12 11.65
C ALA A 182 0.01 16.30 10.57
N ALA A 183 0.24 17.53 10.14
CA ALA A 183 1.38 17.85 9.29
C ALA A 183 2.69 17.46 9.99
N GLY A 184 3.68 16.96 9.23
CA GLY A 184 4.97 16.54 9.78
C GLY A 184 4.97 15.22 10.57
N ILE A 185 3.82 14.60 10.84
CA ILE A 185 3.74 13.40 11.69
C ILE A 185 4.35 12.12 11.08
N GLY A 186 4.81 12.17 9.82
CA GLY A 186 5.45 11.04 9.15
C GLY A 186 4.53 10.17 8.28
N LYS A 187 3.40 10.70 7.79
CA LYS A 187 2.46 9.96 6.91
C LYS A 187 3.14 9.43 5.63
N SER A 188 3.87 10.28 4.91
CA SER A 188 4.57 9.86 3.69
C SER A 188 5.74 8.93 3.99
N THR A 189 6.43 9.13 5.12
CA THR A 189 7.45 8.18 5.61
C THR A 189 6.85 6.80 5.90
N LEU A 190 5.64 6.74 6.45
CA LEU A 190 4.91 5.48 6.64
C LEU A 190 4.58 4.81 5.29
N CYS A 191 4.07 5.55 4.30
CA CYS A 191 3.81 5.01 2.96
C CYS A 191 5.10 4.44 2.32
N HIS A 192 6.20 5.18 2.42
CA HIS A 192 7.50 4.75 1.90
C HIS A 192 8.01 3.49 2.62
N TYR A 193 7.86 3.44 3.95
CA TYR A 193 8.21 2.25 4.73
C TYR A 193 7.36 1.03 4.39
N ILE A 194 6.06 1.21 4.13
CA ILE A 194 5.15 0.15 3.69
C ILE A 194 5.62 -0.45 2.37
N VAL A 195 5.90 0.37 1.34
CA VAL A 195 6.30 -0.17 0.02
C VAL A 195 7.66 -0.85 0.07
N TYR A 196 8.57 -0.30 0.87
CA TYR A 196 9.90 -0.86 1.08
C TYR A 196 9.82 -2.24 1.76
N ARG A 197 9.04 -2.38 2.82
CA ARG A 197 8.88 -3.67 3.51
C ARG A 197 8.06 -4.69 2.73
N TRP A 198 7.05 -4.26 1.99
CA TRP A 198 6.37 -5.14 1.04
C TRP A 198 7.35 -5.70 -0.01
N ALA A 199 8.29 -4.87 -0.49
CA ALA A 199 9.29 -5.30 -1.44
C ALA A 199 10.34 -6.26 -0.87
N LYS A 200 10.59 -6.20 0.44
CA LYS A 200 11.37 -7.19 1.21
C LYS A 200 10.60 -8.46 1.55
N GLU A 201 9.35 -8.56 1.12
CA GLU A 201 8.45 -9.67 1.45
C GLU A 201 8.05 -9.75 2.94
N GLU A 202 8.14 -8.64 3.66
CA GLU A 202 7.87 -8.59 5.11
C GLU A 202 6.42 -8.17 5.44
N LEU A 203 5.65 -7.72 4.44
CA LEU A 203 4.28 -7.27 4.62
C LEU A 203 3.32 -7.97 3.65
N TRP A 204 2.22 -8.48 4.21
CA TRP A 204 1.02 -8.90 3.49
C TRP A 204 1.25 -9.85 2.31
N GLN A 205 2.25 -10.73 2.44
CA GLN A 205 2.44 -11.83 1.49
C GLN A 205 1.16 -12.69 1.47
N GLY A 206 0.80 -13.24 0.31
CA GLY A 206 -0.47 -13.96 0.10
C GLY A 206 -1.73 -13.11 0.01
N ILE A 207 -1.72 -11.90 0.59
CA ILE A 207 -2.85 -10.98 0.53
C ILE A 207 -2.75 -10.13 -0.74
N PHE A 208 -1.63 -9.42 -0.92
CA PHE A 208 -1.40 -8.53 -2.05
C PHE A 208 -0.16 -8.97 -2.84
N SER A 209 -0.40 -9.41 -4.09
CA SER A 209 0.65 -9.76 -5.04
C SER A 209 1.28 -8.51 -5.68
N TYR A 210 0.55 -7.40 -5.71
CA TYR A 210 1.02 -6.13 -6.28
C TYR A 210 0.76 -4.98 -5.31
N LEU A 211 1.65 -3.99 -5.32
CA LEU A 211 1.48 -2.75 -4.57
C LEU A 211 1.91 -1.60 -5.47
N PHE A 212 1.02 -0.62 -5.68
CA PHE A 212 1.35 0.64 -6.34
C PHE A 212 1.25 1.80 -5.36
N TRP A 213 2.35 2.51 -5.18
CA TRP A 213 2.40 3.77 -4.44
C TRP A 213 2.36 4.97 -5.38
N ILE A 214 1.44 5.90 -5.07
CA ILE A 214 1.21 7.13 -5.82
C ILE A 214 1.24 8.30 -4.84
N PRO A 215 2.33 9.09 -4.82
CA PRO A 215 2.38 10.37 -4.13
C PRO A 215 1.45 11.38 -4.83
N LEU A 216 0.38 11.80 -4.17
CA LEU A 216 -0.65 12.63 -4.78
C LEU A 216 -0.16 14.07 -5.07
N ARG A 217 0.85 14.57 -4.35
CA ARG A 217 1.60 15.79 -4.73
C ARG A 217 2.20 15.76 -6.13
N ASN A 218 2.36 14.59 -6.75
CA ASN A 218 2.89 14.49 -8.12
C ASN A 218 1.83 14.75 -9.19
N LEU A 219 0.54 14.74 -8.83
CA LEU A 219 -0.57 15.08 -9.73
C LEU A 219 -0.61 16.60 -9.91
N THR A 220 0.28 17.13 -10.75
CA THR A 220 0.43 18.57 -11.05
C THR A 220 0.27 18.81 -12.54
N LEU A 221 -0.11 20.02 -12.97
CA LEU A 221 -0.18 20.36 -14.40
C LEU A 221 1.17 20.23 -15.13
N ARG A 222 2.29 20.36 -14.42
CA ARG A 222 3.63 20.13 -15.00
C ARG A 222 3.79 18.67 -15.44
N LYS A 223 3.32 17.73 -14.61
CA LYS A 223 3.41 16.29 -14.89
C LYS A 223 2.22 15.81 -15.73
N TYR A 224 1.09 16.49 -15.63
CA TYR A 224 -0.17 16.19 -16.30
C TYR A 224 -0.77 17.47 -16.92
N PRO A 225 -0.22 17.94 -18.06
CA PRO A 225 -0.79 19.04 -18.85
C PRO A 225 -2.29 18.87 -19.15
N ASP A 226 -3.03 19.96 -19.23
CA ASP A 226 -4.49 19.98 -19.46
C ASP A 226 -4.91 19.77 -20.92
N ASP A 227 -3.95 19.72 -21.85
CA ASP A 227 -4.15 19.45 -23.28
C ASP A 227 -4.18 17.95 -23.63
N LYS A 228 -4.14 17.06 -22.63
CA LYS A 228 -4.09 15.61 -22.82
C LYS A 228 -5.19 14.88 -22.05
N GLU A 229 -5.60 13.74 -22.61
CA GLU A 229 -6.44 12.79 -21.90
C GLU A 229 -5.59 11.82 -21.07
N TYR A 230 -6.05 11.50 -19.87
CA TYR A 230 -5.39 10.60 -18.94
C TYR A 230 -6.28 9.41 -18.58
N THR A 231 -5.64 8.27 -18.42
CA THR A 231 -6.25 7.03 -17.94
C THR A 231 -5.74 6.67 -16.54
N PRO A 232 -6.44 5.82 -15.77
CA PRO A 232 -5.93 5.28 -14.52
C PRO A 232 -4.53 4.64 -14.66
N ALA A 233 -4.25 4.02 -15.81
CA ALA A 233 -2.97 3.40 -16.08
C ALA A 233 -1.85 4.43 -16.26
N ASP A 234 -2.12 5.59 -16.88
CA ASP A 234 -1.15 6.68 -16.97
C ASP A 234 -0.75 7.19 -15.59
N LEU A 235 -1.73 7.32 -14.69
CA LEU A 235 -1.49 7.75 -13.30
C LEU A 235 -0.59 6.77 -12.55
N ILE A 236 -0.76 5.46 -12.79
CA ILE A 236 0.13 4.43 -12.24
C ILE A 236 1.50 4.53 -12.90
N ALA A 237 1.60 4.29 -14.21
CA ALA A 237 2.84 4.14 -14.95
C ALA A 237 3.80 5.33 -14.79
N ARG A 238 3.26 6.55 -14.77
CA ARG A 238 4.04 7.79 -14.69
C ARG A 238 4.69 8.02 -13.33
N GLU A 239 4.28 7.32 -12.28
CA GLU A 239 5.02 7.29 -10.99
C GLU A 239 6.26 6.39 -11.04
N TYR A 240 6.35 5.51 -12.02
CA TYR A 240 7.45 4.56 -12.18
C TYR A 240 8.44 5.00 -13.27
N ALA A 241 8.41 6.29 -13.66
CA ALA A 241 9.32 6.91 -14.63
C ALA A 241 9.48 6.08 -15.92
N ASP A 242 8.33 5.65 -16.48
CA ASP A 242 8.24 4.84 -17.70
C ASP A 242 8.93 3.46 -17.64
N LYS A 243 9.41 3.03 -16.46
CA LYS A 243 9.88 1.65 -16.21
C LYS A 243 8.75 0.63 -16.35
N ILE A 244 7.51 1.09 -16.19
CA ILE A 244 6.31 0.32 -16.40
C ILE A 244 5.52 1.04 -17.49
N ASP A 245 5.26 0.33 -18.58
CA ASP A 245 4.48 0.83 -19.70
C ASP A 245 3.00 0.95 -19.30
N SER A 246 2.36 2.10 -19.58
CA SER A 246 0.94 2.29 -19.27
C SER A 246 0.06 1.26 -19.98
N ARG A 247 0.41 0.83 -21.19
CA ARG A 247 -0.33 -0.19 -21.97
C ARG A 247 -0.33 -1.54 -21.26
N VAL A 248 0.76 -1.87 -20.57
CA VAL A 248 0.83 -3.08 -19.74
C VAL A 248 -0.17 -2.95 -18.61
N ILE A 249 -0.14 -1.84 -17.87
CA ILE A 249 -1.09 -1.60 -16.78
C ILE A 249 -2.54 -1.61 -17.27
N GLU A 250 -2.84 -1.07 -18.46
CA GLU A 250 -4.20 -1.11 -19.03
C GLU A 250 -4.72 -2.51 -19.32
N VAL A 251 -3.83 -3.45 -19.64
CA VAL A 251 -4.18 -4.87 -19.76
C VAL A 251 -4.48 -5.44 -18.37
N TYR A 252 -3.59 -5.21 -17.41
CA TYR A 252 -3.73 -5.75 -16.04
C TYR A 252 -4.99 -5.26 -15.32
N ILE A 253 -5.33 -3.96 -15.41
CA ILE A 253 -6.50 -3.40 -14.71
C ILE A 253 -7.85 -3.89 -15.27
N LYS A 254 -7.87 -4.61 -16.40
CA LYS A 254 -9.08 -5.27 -16.92
C LYS A 254 -9.34 -6.61 -16.26
N ASP A 255 -8.34 -7.19 -15.57
CA ASP A 255 -8.49 -8.44 -14.84
C ASP A 255 -8.91 -8.18 -13.39
N ALA A 256 -10.06 -8.73 -13.01
CA ALA A 256 -10.58 -8.64 -11.64
C ALA A 256 -9.65 -9.29 -10.61
N ALA A 257 -9.00 -10.40 -10.95
CA ALA A 257 -8.06 -11.10 -10.08
C ALA A 257 -6.83 -10.23 -9.78
N PHE A 258 -6.33 -9.50 -10.80
CA PHE A 258 -5.27 -8.52 -10.59
C PHE A 258 -5.71 -7.40 -9.64
N LEU A 259 -6.90 -6.83 -9.85
CA LEU A 259 -7.43 -5.76 -8.99
C LEU A 259 -7.60 -6.22 -7.53
N GLU A 260 -8.11 -7.43 -7.31
CA GLU A 260 -8.27 -8.04 -5.97
C GLU A 260 -6.92 -8.31 -5.28
N LYS A 261 -5.86 -8.61 -6.04
CA LYS A 261 -4.53 -8.84 -5.49
C LYS A 261 -3.64 -7.60 -5.47
N THR A 262 -4.18 -6.43 -5.76
CA THR A 262 -3.43 -5.18 -5.79
C THR A 262 -3.82 -4.26 -4.64
N LEU A 263 -2.82 -3.77 -3.90
CA LEU A 263 -2.97 -2.65 -2.97
C LEU A 263 -2.55 -1.34 -3.63
N LEU A 264 -3.46 -0.37 -3.66
CA LEU A 264 -3.15 1.01 -4.08
C LEU A 264 -2.87 1.89 -2.85
N VAL A 265 -1.63 2.39 -2.73
CA VAL A 265 -1.22 3.33 -1.67
C VAL A 265 -1.25 4.74 -2.22
N LEU A 266 -2.21 5.55 -1.76
CA LEU A 266 -2.39 6.94 -2.15
C LEU A 266 -1.86 7.87 -1.05
N ASP A 267 -0.71 8.49 -1.30
CA ASP A 267 0.01 9.25 -0.29
C ASP A 267 -0.28 10.75 -0.41
N GLY A 268 -0.94 11.33 0.60
CA GLY A 268 -1.15 12.78 0.72
C GLY A 268 -2.38 13.32 -0.02
N TYR A 269 -3.60 12.89 0.34
CA TYR A 269 -4.82 13.37 -0.32
C TYR A 269 -5.03 14.90 -0.21
N ASP A 270 -4.56 15.51 0.87
CA ASP A 270 -4.59 16.97 1.07
C ASP A 270 -3.61 17.73 0.16
N GLU A 271 -2.71 17.02 -0.53
CA GLU A 271 -1.73 17.59 -1.46
C GLU A 271 -2.25 17.65 -2.90
N LEU A 272 -3.48 17.20 -3.17
CA LEU A 272 -4.12 17.35 -4.47
C LEU A 272 -4.36 18.84 -4.75
N SER A 273 -3.61 19.39 -5.71
CA SER A 273 -3.68 20.81 -6.04
C SER A 273 -5.04 21.19 -6.65
N ALA A 274 -5.46 22.44 -6.47
CA ALA A 274 -6.71 22.93 -7.07
C ALA A 274 -6.67 22.85 -8.60
N GLU A 275 -5.49 23.06 -9.20
CA GLU A 275 -5.26 22.93 -10.63
C GLU A 275 -5.42 21.48 -11.11
N ALA A 276 -4.94 20.50 -10.33
CA ALA A 276 -5.12 19.09 -10.63
C ALA A 276 -6.60 18.66 -10.54
N GLN A 277 -7.34 19.26 -9.60
CA GLN A 277 -8.78 19.08 -9.48
C GLN A 277 -9.56 19.78 -10.61
N GLY A 278 -9.05 20.90 -11.11
CA GLY A 278 -9.61 21.64 -12.25
C GLY A 278 -9.33 20.98 -13.61
N ASN A 279 -8.25 20.21 -13.73
CA ASN A 279 -8.00 19.37 -14.91
C ASN A 279 -9.02 18.23 -14.98
N THR A 280 -10.03 18.40 -15.83
CA THR A 280 -11.18 17.48 -15.90
C THR A 280 -10.78 16.06 -16.28
N SER A 281 -9.80 15.89 -17.18
CA SER A 281 -9.34 14.56 -17.57
C SER A 281 -8.57 13.88 -16.43
N LEU A 282 -7.64 14.59 -15.77
CA LEU A 282 -6.89 14.07 -14.63
C LEU A 282 -7.80 13.72 -13.45
N ALA A 283 -8.75 14.61 -13.11
CA ALA A 283 -9.72 14.37 -12.05
C ALA A 283 -10.60 13.14 -12.36
N ARG A 284 -11.04 12.98 -13.62
CA ARG A 284 -11.78 11.79 -14.08
C ARG A 284 -10.95 10.53 -13.96
N ALA A 285 -9.69 10.55 -14.41
CA ALA A 285 -8.77 9.43 -14.31
C ALA A 285 -8.51 9.02 -12.86
N PHE A 286 -8.29 9.98 -11.97
CA PHE A 286 -8.08 9.73 -10.54
C PHE A 286 -9.33 9.19 -9.85
N ASN A 287 -10.52 9.70 -10.17
CA ASN A 287 -11.77 9.15 -9.67
C ASN A 287 -11.98 7.71 -10.16
N LYS A 288 -11.72 7.45 -11.44
CA LYS A 288 -11.82 6.10 -11.99
C LYS A 288 -10.81 5.14 -11.37
N LEU A 289 -9.59 5.61 -11.09
CA LEU A 289 -8.57 4.84 -10.37
C LEU A 289 -9.08 4.40 -8.98
N LYS A 290 -9.67 5.30 -8.20
CA LYS A 290 -10.26 4.97 -6.89
C LYS A 290 -11.45 4.03 -7.00
N GLU A 291 -12.20 4.03 -8.10
CA GLU A 291 -13.32 3.11 -8.32
C GLU A 291 -12.86 1.69 -8.68
N LEU A 292 -11.84 1.60 -9.55
CA LEU A 292 -11.30 0.33 -10.06
C LEU A 292 -10.70 -0.53 -8.95
N PHE A 293 -9.90 0.06 -8.07
CA PHE A 293 -9.18 -0.70 -7.06
C PHE A 293 -10.03 -0.94 -5.80
N PRO A 294 -10.27 -2.21 -5.41
CA PRO A 294 -11.03 -2.53 -4.21
C PRO A 294 -10.24 -2.22 -2.94
N HIS A 295 -8.92 -2.43 -2.95
CA HIS A 295 -8.04 -2.27 -1.80
C HIS A 295 -7.19 -1.01 -1.92
N ILE A 296 -7.38 -0.10 -0.97
CA ILE A 296 -6.73 1.22 -0.99
C ILE A 296 -6.28 1.56 0.43
N LEU A 297 -5.04 2.00 0.57
CA LEU A 297 -4.56 2.71 1.76
C LEU A 297 -4.32 4.16 1.35
N ILE A 298 -5.00 5.09 2.02
CA ILE A 298 -4.88 6.51 1.70
C ILE A 298 -4.54 7.34 2.93
N THR A 299 -3.59 8.26 2.80
CA THR A 299 -3.16 9.15 3.88
C THR A 299 -3.64 10.58 3.64
N SER A 300 -4.00 11.30 4.71
CA SER A 300 -4.29 12.74 4.62
C SER A 300 -4.19 13.46 5.96
N ARG A 301 -4.28 14.78 5.95
CA ARG A 301 -4.62 15.58 7.14
C ARG A 301 -6.07 15.31 7.59
N PRO A 302 -6.37 15.47 8.89
CA PRO A 302 -7.73 15.33 9.39
C PRO A 302 -8.72 16.24 8.65
N GLY A 303 -9.87 15.69 8.29
CA GLY A 303 -10.98 16.44 7.66
C GLY A 303 -10.83 16.73 6.16
N SER A 304 -9.71 16.38 5.52
CA SER A 304 -9.44 16.77 4.13
C SER A 304 -9.78 15.69 3.08
N CYS A 305 -10.23 14.49 3.50
CA CYS A 305 -10.40 13.35 2.60
C CYS A 305 -11.86 12.92 2.43
N SER A 306 -12.41 13.15 1.22
CA SER A 306 -13.68 12.58 0.78
C SER A 306 -13.42 11.26 0.05
N PHE A 307 -13.43 10.17 0.81
CA PHE A 307 -13.10 8.83 0.34
C PHE A 307 -13.97 7.78 1.03
N ASP A 308 -14.53 6.86 0.24
CA ASP A 308 -15.21 5.68 0.76
C ASP A 308 -14.20 4.78 1.48
N ARG A 309 -14.36 4.64 2.79
CA ARG A 309 -13.40 4.01 3.69
C ARG A 309 -14.10 3.04 4.62
N SER A 310 -13.49 1.88 4.80
CA SER A 310 -13.96 0.83 5.69
C SER A 310 -13.34 0.94 7.07
N CYS A 311 -12.10 1.41 7.15
CA CYS A 311 -11.34 1.58 8.37
C CYS A 311 -10.73 2.99 8.41
N GLU A 312 -10.91 3.70 9.54
CA GLU A 312 -10.39 5.05 9.76
C GLU A 312 -9.44 5.01 10.97
N LEU A 313 -8.17 5.24 10.68
CA LEU A 313 -7.05 5.16 11.60
C LEU A 313 -6.36 6.52 11.72
N GLU A 314 -5.65 6.70 12.82
CA GLU A 314 -4.91 7.91 13.10
C GLU A 314 -3.46 7.60 13.46
N LEU A 315 -2.56 8.29 12.76
CA LEU A 315 -1.14 8.23 12.98
C LEU A 315 -0.77 9.21 14.09
N LEU A 316 -0.30 8.65 15.19
CA LEU A 316 0.30 9.36 16.31
C LEU A 316 1.79 9.46 16.08
N GLY A 317 2.36 10.58 16.53
CA GLY A 317 3.80 10.79 16.53
C GLY A 317 4.52 9.84 17.48
N PHE A 318 5.81 10.07 17.64
CA PHE A 318 6.61 9.29 18.58
C PHE A 318 6.12 9.47 20.02
N ASP A 319 6.16 8.37 20.76
CA ASP A 319 6.21 8.45 22.21
C ASP A 319 7.62 8.88 22.66
N LYS A 320 7.80 9.07 23.98
CA LYS A 320 9.06 9.56 24.54
C LYS A 320 10.25 8.69 24.11
N GLU A 321 10.10 7.37 24.19
CA GLU A 321 11.15 6.43 23.80
C GLU A 321 11.41 6.47 22.29
N GLY A 322 10.37 6.65 21.48
CA GLY A 322 10.47 6.79 20.03
C GLY A 322 11.27 8.03 19.63
N VAL A 323 11.06 9.15 20.34
CA VAL A 323 11.88 10.36 20.14
C VAL A 323 13.34 10.06 20.45
N GLU A 324 13.65 9.45 21.60
CA GLU A 324 15.02 9.10 21.99
C GLU A 324 15.68 8.17 20.95
N ARG A 325 14.97 7.12 20.51
CA ARG A 325 15.45 6.22 19.45
C ARG A 325 15.72 6.93 18.13
N TYR A 326 14.83 7.82 17.70
CA TYR A 326 15.00 8.57 16.46
C TYR A 326 16.24 9.46 16.52
N ILE A 327 16.41 10.17 17.64
CA ILE A 327 17.57 11.03 17.90
C ILE A 327 18.87 10.21 17.85
N ASP A 328 18.92 9.10 18.56
CA ASP A 328 20.09 8.25 18.61
C ASP A 328 20.44 7.69 17.24
N ASN A 329 19.45 7.19 16.49
CA ASN A 329 19.65 6.66 15.15
C ASN A 329 20.11 7.75 14.19
N PHE A 330 19.49 8.93 14.22
CA PHE A 330 19.87 10.07 13.41
C PHE A 330 21.33 10.47 13.65
N PHE A 331 21.74 10.62 14.91
CA PHE A 331 23.11 11.01 15.24
C PHE A 331 24.14 9.92 14.92
N LYS A 332 23.76 8.63 14.98
CA LYS A 332 24.62 7.53 14.50
C LYS A 332 24.89 7.65 13.00
N GLN A 333 23.86 7.95 12.19
CA GLN A 333 24.02 8.15 10.74
C GLN A 333 24.91 9.36 10.44
N VAL A 334 24.66 10.46 11.16
CA VAL A 334 25.47 11.67 11.05
C VAL A 334 26.94 11.38 11.34
N GLN A 335 27.26 10.68 12.43
CA GLN A 335 28.64 10.35 12.79
C GLN A 335 29.29 9.38 11.80
N ALA A 336 28.53 8.45 11.24
CA ALA A 336 29.00 7.58 10.15
C ALA A 336 29.35 8.41 8.90
N GLU A 337 28.58 9.46 8.62
CA GLU A 337 28.81 10.39 7.52
C GLU A 337 29.88 11.46 7.84
N GLU A 338 30.19 11.77 9.10
CA GLU A 338 31.25 12.69 9.53
C GLU A 338 32.68 12.26 9.12
N LYS A 339 32.87 11.04 8.60
CA LYS A 339 34.07 10.69 7.82
C LYS A 339 34.19 11.46 6.49
N ASN A 340 33.16 12.22 6.12
CA ASN A 340 33.07 13.16 5.00
C ASN A 340 33.12 14.60 5.56
N LYS A 341 34.24 15.30 5.32
CA LYS A 341 34.72 16.50 6.06
C LYS A 341 33.81 17.75 6.10
N ASN A 342 32.66 17.78 5.42
CA ASN A 342 31.85 18.98 5.23
C ASN A 342 30.76 19.19 6.30
N PHE A 343 30.34 18.15 7.02
CA PHE A 343 29.23 18.24 7.98
C PHE A 343 29.67 18.73 9.38
N THR A 344 30.90 18.41 9.75
CA THR A 344 31.46 18.57 11.11
C THR A 344 31.53 20.02 11.58
N ASN A 345 31.68 20.99 10.68
CA ASN A 345 31.82 22.41 11.05
C ASN A 345 30.47 23.10 11.31
N TYR A 346 29.36 22.59 10.73
CA TYR A 346 28.03 23.16 10.95
C TYR A 346 27.38 22.62 12.25
N TYR A 347 27.61 21.35 12.57
CA TYR A 347 26.93 20.68 13.69
C TYR A 347 27.60 20.85 15.06
N LYS A 348 28.93 21.08 15.12
CA LYS A 348 29.68 21.21 16.39
C LYS A 348 29.25 22.40 17.28
N GLY A 349 28.47 23.34 16.75
CA GLY A 349 28.00 24.52 17.48
C GLY A 349 26.57 24.44 18.02
N LEU A 350 25.79 23.41 17.67
CA LEU A 350 24.35 23.37 17.96
C LEU A 350 24.02 22.50 19.19
N PRO A 351 23.18 22.98 20.14
CA PRO A 351 22.73 22.17 21.25
C PRO A 351 21.91 20.97 20.76
N LYS A 352 22.30 19.75 21.15
CA LYS A 352 21.69 18.48 20.71
C LYS A 352 20.15 18.46 20.74
N PHE A 353 19.51 19.21 21.64
CA PHE A 353 18.06 19.24 21.81
C PHE A 353 17.32 20.39 21.09
N GLN A 354 18.00 21.48 20.70
CA GLN A 354 17.33 22.62 20.04
C GLN A 354 17.00 22.32 18.58
N VAL A 355 17.88 21.61 17.89
CA VAL A 355 17.68 21.23 16.47
C VAL A 355 16.45 20.33 16.32
N LEU A 356 16.19 19.41 17.26
CA LEU A 356 15.09 18.45 17.14
C LEU A 356 13.71 18.99 17.55
N ARG A 357 13.65 20.10 18.30
CA ARG A 357 12.38 20.80 18.58
C ARG A 357 11.80 21.48 17.35
N GLU A 358 12.62 21.76 16.34
CA GLU A 358 12.21 22.36 15.08
C GLU A 358 11.86 21.32 14.00
N PHE A 359 12.12 20.03 14.20
CA PHE A 359 11.91 19.01 13.17
C PHE A 359 11.29 17.71 13.68
N PRO A 360 9.97 17.58 13.47
CA PRO A 360 9.40 16.49 12.69
C PRO A 360 8.91 17.07 11.36
N LEU A 361 9.75 17.83 10.66
CA LEU A 361 9.41 18.44 9.37
C LEU A 361 10.30 17.84 8.29
N ILE A 362 9.87 16.68 7.81
CA ILE A 362 10.11 16.20 6.44
C ILE A 362 8.97 16.76 5.58
#